data_AF-A0A7T8GV78-F1
#
_entry.id   AF-A0A7T8GV78-F1
#
_cell.length_a   1.000
_cell.length_b   1.000
_cell.length_c   1.000
_cell.angle_alpha   90.00
_cell.angle_beta   90.00
_cell.angle_gamma   90.00
#
_symmetry.space_group_name_H-M   'P 1'
#
loop_
_entity.id
_entity.type
_entity.pdbx_description
1 polymer ?
#
loop_
_entity_poly.entity_id
_entity_poly.type
_entity_poly.pdbx_seq_one_letter_code
_entity_poly.pdbx_strand_id
1 'polypeptide(L)'
;SQFFLSSASAASIVGIIAVPCGGLGTFMGGWLTKRLRLKRGGVIKLYLICQIISIPFGLGFMLSCQTPEFAGISVPYPDHILPAKSSRGPEAPCNQNCSCSPSDYDPICGANGVLYFSPCYGGCKSQYENGTGFEDCGCIGGMGALKNTETCNAGSHCSYLTPFMVIIGFNIFLTFMSSMTTIFATLRAVEPVHKSLALGLSTIIL
;
A
#
# COMPACT_ATOMS: atom_id res chain seq x y z
N SER A 1 6.38 -0.38 -4.49
CA SER A 1 5.36 -1.11 -3.70
C SER A 1 6.04 -1.72 -2.48
N GLN A 2 5.87 -1.14 -1.28
CA GLN A 2 6.67 -1.49 -0.09
C GLN A 2 6.23 -2.77 0.63
N PHE A 3 5.02 -3.29 0.35
CA PHE A 3 4.42 -4.41 1.09
C PHE A 3 4.01 -5.59 0.22
N PHE A 4 4.37 -5.56 -1.07
CA PHE A 4 4.07 -6.60 -2.05
C PHE A 4 2.63 -7.16 -2.01
N LEU A 5 1.67 -6.32 -1.66
CA LEU A 5 0.24 -6.57 -1.79
C LEU A 5 -0.19 -6.21 -3.22
N SER A 6 -1.09 -7.00 -3.82
CA SER A 6 -1.76 -6.59 -5.06
C SER A 6 -2.40 -5.22 -4.85
N SER A 7 -2.30 -4.32 -5.82
CA SER A 7 -2.87 -2.97 -5.75
C SER A 7 -4.34 -2.98 -5.33
N ALA A 8 -5.10 -4.00 -5.77
CA ALA A 8 -6.48 -4.21 -5.36
C ALA A 8 -6.59 -4.55 -3.86
N SER A 9 -5.83 -5.54 -3.39
CA SER A 9 -5.85 -5.95 -1.97
C SER A 9 -5.41 -4.83 -1.01
N ALA A 10 -4.38 -4.06 -1.37
CA ALA A 10 -3.92 -2.94 -0.57
C ALA A 10 -4.98 -1.83 -0.48
N ALA A 11 -5.61 -1.49 -1.61
CA ALA A 11 -6.67 -0.49 -1.64
C ALA A 11 -7.89 -0.94 -0.83
N SER A 12 -8.29 -2.21 -0.92
CA SER A 12 -9.39 -2.76 -0.13
C SER A 12 -9.11 -2.71 1.37
N ILE A 13 -7.92 -3.11 1.82
CA ILE A 13 -7.54 -3.08 3.24
C ILE A 13 -7.55 -1.63 3.78
N VAL A 14 -6.93 -0.71 3.04
CA VAL A 14 -6.93 0.71 3.43
C VAL A 14 -8.35 1.26 3.46
N GLY A 15 -9.21 0.89 2.50
CA GLY A 15 -10.63 1.27 2.51
C GLY A 15 -11.39 0.75 3.72
N ILE A 16 -11.23 -0.53 4.06
CA ILE A 16 -11.87 -1.17 5.21
C ILE A 16 -11.45 -0.52 6.53
N ILE A 17 -10.20 -0.06 6.65
CA ILE A 17 -9.71 0.66 7.83
C ILE A 17 -10.15 2.12 7.82
N ALA A 18 -10.07 2.78 6.66
CA ALA A 18 -10.34 4.21 6.52
C ALA A 18 -11.80 4.57 6.82
N VAL A 19 -12.75 3.75 6.41
CA VAL A 19 -14.19 3.99 6.62
C VAL A 19 -14.56 4.07 8.12
N PRO A 20 -14.28 3.05 8.96
CA PRO A 20 -14.59 3.11 10.38
C PRO A 20 -13.74 4.16 11.11
N CYS A 21 -12.44 4.27 10.80
CA CYS A 21 -11.57 5.28 11.42
C CYS A 21 -12.03 6.71 11.09
N GLY A 22 -12.42 6.97 9.83
CA GLY A 22 -12.94 8.27 9.40
C GLY A 22 -14.28 8.60 10.05
N GLY A 23 -15.19 7.63 10.15
CA GLY A 23 -16.46 7.78 10.85
C GLY A 23 -16.27 8.10 12.34
N LEU A 24 -15.42 7.33 13.02
CA LEU A 24 -15.07 7.55 14.43
C LEU A 24 -14.39 8.91 14.63
N GLY A 25 -13.45 9.28 13.76
CA GLY A 25 -12.74 10.57 13.83
C GLY A 25 -13.70 11.74 13.69
N THR A 26 -14.61 11.68 12.71
CA THR A 26 -15.64 12.69 12.48
C THR A 26 -16.57 12.83 13.68
N PHE A 27 -17.07 11.70 14.22
CA PHE A 27 -17.94 11.69 15.39
C PHE A 27 -17.23 12.27 16.62
N MET A 28 -16.00 11.83 16.89
CA MET A 28 -15.22 12.29 18.04
C MET A 28 -14.81 13.75 17.91
N GLY A 29 -14.47 14.25 16.71
CA GLY A 29 -14.16 15.65 16.47
C GLY A 29 -15.33 16.58 16.77
N GLY A 30 -16.53 16.21 16.31
CA GLY A 30 -17.77 16.93 16.64
C GLY A 30 -18.13 16.86 18.12
N TRP A 31 -18.02 15.66 18.72
CA TRP A 31 -18.31 15.44 20.13
C TRP A 31 -17.38 16.24 21.04
N LEU A 32 -16.07 16.24 20.78
CA LEU A 32 -15.07 16.93 21.60
C LEU A 32 -15.27 18.46 21.53
N THR A 33 -15.57 18.99 20.34
CA THR A 33 -15.87 20.42 20.12
C THR A 33 -17.15 20.85 20.84
N LYS A 34 -18.15 19.97 20.92
CA LYS A 34 -19.40 20.22 21.65
C LYS A 34 -19.22 20.10 23.16
N ARG A 35 -18.50 19.08 23.63
CA ARG A 35 -18.37 18.73 25.05
C ARG A 35 -17.43 19.67 25.81
N LEU A 36 -16.33 20.11 25.18
CA LEU A 36 -15.38 21.05 25.78
C LEU A 36 -15.75 22.53 25.56
N ARG A 37 -16.84 22.83 24.84
CA ARG A 37 -17.25 24.20 24.45
C ARG A 37 -16.07 25.04 23.97
N LEU A 38 -15.22 24.45 23.11
CA LEU A 38 -13.99 25.09 22.66
C LEU A 38 -14.32 26.41 21.93
N LYS A 39 -13.77 27.51 22.44
CA LYS A 39 -13.75 28.80 21.75
C LYS A 39 -12.77 28.74 20.56
N ARG A 40 -12.74 29.78 19.73
CA ARG A 40 -11.87 29.88 18.53
C ARG A 40 -10.41 29.44 18.79
N GLY A 41 -9.81 29.89 19.89
CA GLY A 41 -8.44 29.48 20.26
C GLY A 41 -8.29 28.02 20.71
N GLY A 42 -9.32 27.41 21.29
CA GLY A 42 -9.32 26.01 21.71
C GLY A 42 -9.42 25.06 20.51
N VAL A 43 -10.15 25.44 19.48
CA VAL A 43 -10.24 24.68 18.22
C VAL A 43 -8.90 24.69 17.50
N ILE A 44 -8.24 25.85 17.39
CA ILE A 44 -6.92 25.96 16.76
C ILE A 44 -5.88 25.13 17.52
N LYS A 45 -5.89 25.16 18.87
CA LYS A 45 -5.00 24.31 19.67
C LYS A 45 -5.24 22.83 19.44
N LEU A 46 -6.50 22.38 19.39
CA LEU A 46 -6.84 20.98 19.12
C LEU A 46 -6.36 20.54 17.73
N TYR A 47 -6.59 21.37 16.70
CA TYR A 47 -6.10 21.12 15.35
C TYR A 47 -4.58 20.98 15.31
N LEU A 48 -3.85 21.93 15.91
CA LEU A 48 -2.39 21.89 15.97
C LEU A 48 -1.87 20.65 16.72
N ILE A 49 -2.52 20.24 17.81
CA ILE A 49 -2.16 19.01 18.55
C ILE A 49 -2.33 17.79 17.65
N CYS A 50 -3.47 17.64 16.98
CA CYS A 50 -3.70 16.52 16.06
C CYS A 50 -2.63 16.49 14.96
N GLN A 51 -2.27 17.65 14.40
CA GLN A 51 -1.32 17.71 13.30
C GLN A 51 0.12 17.45 13.74
N ILE A 52 0.52 17.93 14.91
CA ILE A 52 1.83 17.62 15.53
C ILE A 52 1.94 16.12 15.79
N ILE A 53 0.84 15.46 16.19
CA ILE A 53 0.83 14.01 16.39
C ILE A 53 0.91 13.28 15.05
N SER A 54 0.22 13.73 14.00
CA SER A 54 0.22 13.06 12.68
C SER A 54 1.56 13.15 11.92
N ILE A 55 2.28 14.28 12.01
CA ILE A 55 3.55 14.51 11.28
C ILE A 55 4.61 13.39 11.48
N PRO A 56 4.98 12.99 12.72
CA PRO A 56 5.99 11.95 12.93
C PRO A 56 5.54 10.58 12.42
N PHE A 57 4.23 10.30 12.38
CA PHE A 57 3.72 9.06 11.80
C PHE A 57 3.76 9.04 10.28
N GLY A 58 3.64 10.20 9.63
CA GLY A 58 3.91 10.33 8.19
C GLY A 58 5.36 9.99 7.84
N LEU A 59 6.31 10.29 8.74
CA LEU A 59 7.72 9.92 8.60
C LEU A 59 8.01 8.44 8.90
N GLY A 60 7.08 7.73 9.56
CA GLY A 60 7.12 6.29 9.77
C GLY A 60 7.09 5.47 8.46
N PHE A 61 6.86 6.12 7.32
CA PHE A 61 6.98 5.54 5.98
C PHE A 61 8.41 5.08 5.62
N MET A 62 9.41 5.48 6.41
CA MET A 62 10.81 5.02 6.31
C MET A 62 11.05 3.63 6.93
N LEU A 63 10.05 3.02 7.57
CA LEU A 63 10.15 1.64 8.05
C LEU A 63 9.96 0.68 6.88
N SER A 64 11.03 0.48 6.11
CA SER A 64 11.08 -0.48 5.02
C SER A 64 11.02 -1.90 5.56
N CYS A 65 10.05 -2.70 5.10
CA CYS A 65 10.16 -4.15 5.22
C CYS A 65 11.10 -4.68 4.14
N GLN A 66 11.78 -5.78 4.47
CA GLN A 66 12.66 -6.48 3.53
C GLN A 66 11.83 -6.96 2.35
N THR A 67 12.02 -6.32 1.20
CA THR A 67 11.30 -6.62 -0.04
C THR A 67 11.67 -8.02 -0.51
N PRO A 68 10.70 -8.88 -0.89
CA PRO A 68 11.01 -10.15 -1.53
C PRO A 68 11.79 -9.89 -2.82
N GLU A 69 12.76 -10.75 -3.09
CA GLU A 69 13.65 -10.63 -4.23
C GLU A 69 12.89 -10.87 -5.55
N PHE A 70 12.87 -9.86 -6.42
CA PHE A 70 12.30 -9.94 -7.76
C PHE A 70 13.35 -10.38 -8.78
N ALA A 71 13.06 -11.41 -9.57
CA ALA A 71 13.87 -11.77 -10.72
C ALA A 71 13.87 -10.63 -11.77
N GLY A 72 15.05 -10.21 -12.21
CA GLY A 72 15.25 -9.16 -13.22
C GLY A 72 15.21 -7.71 -12.71
N ILE A 73 14.89 -7.48 -11.42
CA ILE A 73 14.90 -6.14 -10.79
C ILE A 73 15.78 -6.13 -9.54
N SER A 74 15.59 -7.09 -8.62
CA SER A 74 16.33 -7.17 -7.36
C SER A 74 17.45 -8.22 -7.42
N VAL A 75 17.22 -9.32 -8.13
CA VAL A 75 18.19 -10.42 -8.31
C VAL A 75 18.24 -10.78 -9.80
N PRO A 76 19.45 -10.96 -10.39
CA PRO A 76 19.57 -11.47 -11.74
C PRO A 76 18.94 -12.85 -11.84
N TYR A 77 18.37 -13.20 -13.00
CA TYR A 77 17.88 -14.56 -13.22
C TYR A 77 19.02 -15.56 -12.94
N PRO A 78 18.73 -16.73 -12.33
CA PRO A 78 19.74 -17.76 -12.12
C PRO A 78 20.22 -18.26 -13.48
N ASP A 79 21.29 -17.65 -13.97
CA ASP A 79 21.94 -18.03 -15.22
C ASP A 79 22.61 -19.38 -15.03
N HIS A 80 22.17 -20.36 -15.81
CA HIS A 80 23.11 -21.35 -16.30
C HIS A 80 24.12 -20.64 -17.23
N ILE A 81 25.25 -20.21 -16.65
CA ILE A 81 26.57 -20.05 -17.31
C ILE A 81 26.78 -18.78 -18.19
N LEU A 82 27.45 -17.77 -17.59
CA LEU A 82 28.34 -16.72 -18.17
C LEU A 82 27.73 -15.51 -18.92
N PRO A 83 28.52 -14.43 -19.15
CA PRO A 83 28.99 -13.38 -18.23
C PRO A 83 28.19 -12.07 -18.38
N ALA A 84 28.22 -11.26 -17.32
CA ALA A 84 27.58 -9.96 -17.18
C ALA A 84 27.67 -9.04 -18.43
N LYS A 85 26.62 -8.99 -19.24
CA LYS A 85 26.29 -7.85 -20.10
C LYS A 85 24.82 -7.89 -20.53
N SER A 86 24.09 -6.85 -20.12
CA SER A 86 22.78 -6.37 -20.61
C SER A 86 21.64 -7.39 -20.56
N SER A 87 20.65 -7.24 -19.68
CA SER A 87 19.80 -6.05 -19.56
C SER A 87 19.18 -5.99 -18.16
N ARG A 88 19.08 -4.78 -17.58
CA ARG A 88 18.14 -4.55 -16.47
C ARG A 88 16.73 -4.65 -17.05
N GLY A 89 16.14 -5.85 -17.00
CA GLY A 89 14.84 -6.13 -17.57
C GLY A 89 14.35 -7.52 -17.13
N PRO A 90 13.03 -7.78 -17.20
CA PRO A 90 12.46 -9.07 -16.83
C PRO A 90 12.77 -10.17 -17.86
N GLU A 91 13.43 -9.84 -18.98
CA GLU A 91 13.78 -10.75 -20.07
C GLU A 91 15.13 -11.43 -19.82
N ALA A 92 15.15 -12.77 -19.90
CA ALA A 92 16.29 -13.63 -19.67
C ALA A 92 16.33 -14.71 -20.77
N PRO A 93 17.49 -15.33 -21.08
CA PRO A 93 17.58 -16.36 -22.12
C PRO A 93 16.62 -17.53 -21.91
N CYS A 94 16.25 -17.82 -20.65
CA CYS A 94 15.27 -18.84 -20.29
C CYS A 94 13.80 -18.49 -20.62
N ASN A 95 13.46 -17.22 -20.85
CA ASN A 95 12.10 -16.76 -21.21
C ASN A 95 12.01 -16.09 -22.60
N GLN A 96 13.13 -15.96 -23.33
CA GLN A 96 13.17 -15.39 -24.68
C GLN A 96 12.26 -16.12 -25.69
N ASN A 97 12.02 -17.41 -25.51
CA ASN A 97 11.17 -18.21 -26.39
C ASN A 97 9.66 -18.03 -26.17
N CYS A 98 9.25 -17.30 -25.13
CA CYS A 98 7.83 -17.15 -24.78
C CYS A 98 7.20 -15.82 -25.25
N SER A 99 7.97 -14.93 -25.90
CA SER A 99 7.49 -13.62 -26.41
C SER A 99 6.58 -12.88 -25.42
N CYS A 100 7.05 -12.74 -24.18
CA CYS A 100 6.24 -12.22 -23.08
C CYS A 100 5.82 -10.77 -23.30
N SER A 101 4.54 -10.48 -23.09
CA SER A 101 4.03 -9.11 -23.10
C SER A 101 4.30 -8.43 -21.76
N PRO A 102 4.89 -7.22 -21.74
CA PRO A 102 5.07 -6.46 -20.50
C PRO A 102 3.75 -5.93 -19.92
N SER A 103 2.63 -6.09 -20.64
CA SER A 103 1.30 -5.70 -20.16
C SER A 103 0.58 -6.83 -19.40
N ASP A 104 1.05 -8.08 -19.52
CA ASP A 104 0.42 -9.24 -18.89
C ASP A 104 1.05 -9.52 -17.52
N TYR A 105 0.51 -8.87 -16.49
CA TYR A 105 0.93 -9.02 -15.11
C TYR A 105 0.12 -10.11 -14.40
N ASP A 106 0.75 -11.27 -14.12
CA ASP A 106 0.17 -12.37 -13.34
C ASP A 106 1.26 -12.99 -12.44
N PRO A 107 1.60 -12.37 -11.30
CA PRO A 107 2.81 -12.67 -10.56
C PRO A 107 2.78 -14.09 -9.98
N ILE A 108 3.89 -14.81 -10.14
CA ILE A 108 4.06 -16.18 -9.64
C ILE A 108 5.26 -16.27 -8.69
N CYS A 109 5.19 -17.23 -7.78
CA CYS A 109 6.26 -17.55 -6.85
C CYS A 109 7.03 -18.79 -7.33
N GLY A 110 8.31 -18.66 -7.67
CA GLY A 110 9.13 -19.82 -8.00
C GLY A 110 9.46 -20.67 -6.77
N ALA A 111 9.69 -21.97 -6.97
CA ALA A 111 10.16 -22.86 -5.90
C ALA A 111 11.51 -22.43 -5.28
N ASN A 112 12.26 -21.56 -5.97
CA ASN A 112 13.47 -20.91 -5.48
C ASN A 112 13.21 -19.74 -4.50
N GLY A 113 11.95 -19.43 -4.17
CA GLY A 113 11.58 -18.33 -3.29
C GLY A 113 11.69 -16.95 -3.94
N VAL A 114 11.89 -16.89 -5.27
CA VAL A 114 11.99 -15.66 -6.05
C VAL A 114 10.66 -15.40 -6.75
N LEU A 115 10.28 -14.14 -6.82
CA LEU A 115 9.04 -13.74 -7.47
C LEU A 115 9.27 -13.26 -8.92
N TYR A 116 8.40 -13.69 -9.83
CA TYR A 116 8.45 -13.41 -11.25
C TYR A 116 7.20 -12.63 -11.69
N PHE A 117 7.34 -11.77 -12.70
CA PHE A 117 6.29 -10.86 -13.19
C PHE A 117 5.07 -11.59 -13.77
N SER A 118 5.31 -12.71 -14.46
CA SER A 118 4.27 -13.57 -15.02
C SER A 118 4.80 -15.00 -15.19
N PRO A 119 3.94 -16.03 -15.40
CA PRO A 119 4.39 -17.39 -15.73
C PRO A 119 5.27 -17.44 -16.98
N CYS A 120 5.02 -16.54 -17.93
CA CYS A 120 5.84 -16.38 -19.13
C CYS A 120 7.27 -15.95 -18.78
N TYR A 121 7.42 -14.95 -17.90
CA TYR A 121 8.75 -14.52 -17.44
C TYR A 121 9.47 -15.57 -16.57
N GLY A 122 8.72 -16.47 -15.92
CA GLY A 122 9.26 -17.68 -15.27
C GLY A 122 9.64 -18.81 -16.23
N GLY A 123 9.32 -18.69 -17.53
CA GLY A 123 9.60 -19.70 -18.54
C GLY A 123 8.81 -21.00 -18.36
N CYS A 124 7.63 -20.94 -17.74
CA CYS A 124 6.78 -22.10 -17.49
C CYS A 124 5.98 -22.48 -18.73
N LYS A 125 5.92 -23.78 -19.06
CA LYS A 125 5.20 -24.28 -20.25
C LYS A 125 3.84 -24.92 -19.94
N SER A 126 3.65 -25.35 -18.70
CA SER A 126 2.45 -26.10 -18.31
C SER A 126 1.90 -25.60 -16.98
N GLN A 127 0.59 -25.71 -16.79
CA GLN A 127 -0.11 -25.36 -15.55
C GLN A 127 -0.52 -26.66 -14.85
N TYR A 128 -0.40 -26.73 -13.53
CA TYR A 128 -0.90 -27.86 -12.75
C TYR A 128 -2.40 -28.06 -13.00
N GLU A 129 -2.87 -29.32 -13.06
CA GLU A 129 -4.29 -29.66 -13.27
C GLU A 129 -5.23 -29.01 -12.23
N ASN A 130 -4.75 -28.80 -11.00
CA ASN A 130 -5.50 -28.14 -9.93
C ASN A 130 -5.57 -26.62 -10.06
N GLY A 131 -4.91 -26.03 -11.07
CA GLY A 131 -4.86 -24.59 -11.32
C GLY A 131 -4.04 -23.78 -10.29
N THR A 132 -3.40 -24.44 -9.33
CA THR A 132 -2.71 -23.82 -8.18
C THR A 132 -1.30 -23.31 -8.50
N GLY A 133 -0.75 -23.64 -9.67
CA GLY A 133 0.60 -23.23 -10.07
C GLY A 133 0.99 -23.69 -11.47
N PHE A 134 2.26 -23.55 -11.80
CA PHE A 134 2.87 -23.85 -13.09
C PHE A 134 4.05 -24.82 -12.91
N GLU A 135 4.34 -25.59 -13.96
CA GLU A 135 5.43 -26.56 -14.00
C GLU A 135 6.28 -26.40 -15.28
N ASP A 136 7.43 -27.08 -15.32
CA ASP A 136 8.43 -26.99 -16.39
C ASP A 136 8.90 -25.54 -16.62
N CYS A 137 9.25 -24.84 -15.53
CA CYS A 137 9.69 -23.45 -15.58
C CYS A 137 11.20 -23.36 -15.82
N GLY A 138 11.60 -22.97 -17.03
CA GLY A 138 13.00 -22.87 -17.43
C GLY A 138 13.82 -21.90 -16.59
N CYS A 139 13.22 -20.78 -16.15
CA CYS A 139 13.91 -19.76 -15.35
C CYS A 139 13.96 -20.07 -13.84
N ILE A 140 13.42 -21.22 -13.42
CA ILE A 140 13.30 -21.66 -12.03
C ILE A 140 14.03 -23.02 -11.86
N GLY A 141 14.97 -23.34 -12.75
CA GLY A 141 15.72 -24.60 -12.72
C GLY A 141 14.89 -25.83 -13.06
N GLY A 142 13.81 -25.68 -13.85
CA GLY A 142 12.89 -26.77 -14.20
C GLY A 142 11.91 -27.14 -13.08
N MET A 143 11.97 -26.44 -11.93
CA MET A 143 11.03 -26.62 -10.83
C MET A 143 9.73 -25.86 -11.08
N GLY A 144 8.66 -26.23 -10.37
CA GLY A 144 7.38 -25.54 -10.48
C GLY A 144 7.37 -24.16 -9.82
N ALA A 145 6.33 -23.39 -10.17
CA ALA A 145 5.96 -22.14 -9.53
C ALA A 145 4.54 -22.22 -8.98
N LEU A 146 4.25 -21.49 -7.90
CA LEU A 146 2.92 -21.36 -7.36
C LEU A 146 2.30 -20.04 -7.82
N LYS A 147 0.99 -20.07 -8.11
CA LYS A 147 0.23 -18.86 -8.43
C LYS A 147 0.06 -17.93 -7.21
N ASN A 148 0.20 -18.50 -6.02
CA ASN A 148 0.08 -17.75 -4.78
C ASN A 148 1.39 -17.00 -4.50
N THR A 149 1.36 -15.68 -4.69
CA THR A 149 2.48 -14.80 -4.31
C THR A 149 2.70 -14.76 -2.79
N GLU A 150 1.67 -15.10 -2.00
CA GLU A 150 1.74 -15.22 -0.55
C GLU A 150 2.74 -16.29 -0.09
N THR A 151 2.94 -17.37 -0.86
CA THR A 151 3.86 -18.46 -0.51
C THR A 151 5.33 -18.12 -0.70
N CYS A 152 5.68 -17.13 -1.57
CA CYS A 152 7.06 -16.62 -1.65
C CYS A 152 7.46 -15.80 -0.42
N ASN A 153 6.48 -15.50 0.45
CA ASN A 153 6.65 -14.72 1.66
C ASN A 153 6.52 -15.58 2.93
N ALA A 154 6.47 -16.92 2.80
CA ALA A 154 6.31 -17.83 3.95
C ALA A 154 7.47 -17.75 4.97
N GLY A 155 8.57 -17.06 4.64
CA GLY A 155 9.71 -16.85 5.54
C GLY A 155 9.78 -15.48 6.24
N SER A 156 8.97 -14.49 5.85
CA SER A 156 9.04 -13.16 6.44
C SER A 156 7.64 -12.57 6.62
N HIS A 157 6.96 -13.02 7.67
CA HIS A 157 5.95 -12.19 8.34
C HIS A 157 6.57 -10.81 8.56
N CYS A 158 6.22 -9.85 7.70
CA CYS A 158 6.60 -8.47 7.87
C CYS A 158 5.91 -7.97 9.13
N SER A 159 6.55 -8.17 10.28
CA SER A 159 6.01 -7.79 11.59
C SER A 159 5.75 -6.28 11.70
N TYR A 160 6.29 -5.51 10.75
CA TYR A 160 6.08 -4.06 10.60
C TYR A 160 4.83 -3.70 9.78
N LEU A 161 4.19 -4.64 9.08
CA LEU A 161 2.96 -4.38 8.32
C LEU A 161 1.77 -4.09 9.24
N THR A 162 1.57 -4.88 10.29
CA THR A 162 0.52 -4.66 11.28
C THR A 162 0.63 -3.30 11.99
N PRO A 163 1.78 -2.91 12.57
CA PRO A 163 1.91 -1.59 13.19
C PRO A 163 1.79 -0.46 12.15
N PHE A 164 2.25 -0.63 10.91
CA PHE A 164 2.03 0.35 9.85
C PHE A 164 0.55 0.58 9.54
N MET A 165 -0.26 -0.48 9.46
CA MET A 165 -1.71 -0.37 9.25
C MET A 165 -2.41 0.32 10.42
N VAL A 166 -2.01 0.02 11.66
CA VAL A 166 -2.53 0.69 12.86
C VAL A 166 -2.16 2.18 12.86
N ILE A 167 -0.91 2.50 12.52
CA ILE A 167 -0.43 3.88 12.41
C ILE A 167 -1.21 4.65 11.34
N ILE A 168 -1.41 4.07 10.15
CA ILE A 168 -2.21 4.69 9.10
C ILE A 168 -3.65 4.90 9.56
N GLY A 169 -4.29 3.89 10.17
CA GLY A 169 -5.65 4.01 10.69
C GLY A 169 -5.76 5.14 11.72
N PHE A 170 -4.77 5.28 12.61
CA PHE A 170 -4.70 6.36 13.59
C PHE A 170 -4.52 7.75 12.95
N ASN A 171 -3.69 7.85 11.90
CA ASN A 171 -3.53 9.11 11.14
C ASN A 171 -4.81 9.51 10.42
N ILE A 172 -5.49 8.55 9.82
CA ILE A 172 -6.79 8.78 9.16
C ILE A 172 -7.78 9.28 10.21
N PHE A 173 -7.87 8.61 11.36
CA PHE A 173 -8.71 9.04 12.46
C PHE A 173 -8.43 10.50 12.89
N LEU A 174 -7.17 10.87 13.11
CA LEU A 174 -6.77 12.22 13.50
C LEU A 174 -7.09 13.27 12.43
N THR A 175 -6.92 12.92 11.16
CA THR A 175 -7.21 13.80 10.01
C THR A 175 -8.70 14.08 9.88
N PHE A 176 -9.55 13.06 9.99
CA PHE A 176 -11.00 13.26 9.97
C PHE A 176 -11.49 14.02 11.20
N MET A 177 -10.88 13.79 12.36
CA MET A 177 -11.16 14.53 13.59
C MET A 177 -10.82 16.01 13.46
N SER A 178 -9.64 16.34 12.92
CA SER A 178 -9.20 17.73 12.74
C SER A 178 -10.05 18.45 11.69
N SER A 179 -10.33 17.80 10.55
CA SER A 179 -11.20 18.33 9.48
C SER A 179 -12.61 18.65 9.99
N MET A 180 -13.25 17.74 10.73
CA MET A 180 -14.59 17.97 11.25
C MET A 180 -14.63 19.09 12.30
N THR A 181 -13.58 19.21 13.12
CA THR A 181 -13.46 20.30 14.10
C THR A 181 -13.39 21.67 13.41
N THR A 182 -12.65 21.78 12.31
CA THR A 182 -12.55 23.00 11.49
C THR A 182 -13.90 23.37 10.88
N ILE A 183 -14.60 22.40 10.27
CA ILE A 183 -15.94 22.61 9.70
C ILE A 183 -16.91 23.12 10.76
N PHE A 184 -16.96 22.50 11.94
CA PHE A 184 -17.83 22.95 13.04
C PHE A 184 -17.49 24.35 13.54
N ALA A 185 -16.21 24.72 13.57
CA ALA A 185 -15.79 26.05 13.98
C ALA A 185 -16.19 27.12 12.95
N THR A 186 -15.98 26.85 11.67
CA THR A 186 -16.39 27.74 10.57
C THR A 186 -17.90 27.95 10.57
N LEU A 187 -18.67 26.87 10.72
CA LEU A 187 -20.14 26.95 10.79
C LEU A 187 -20.67 27.72 12.00
N ARG A 188 -19.94 27.76 13.12
CA ARG A 188 -20.29 28.57 14.31
C ARG A 188 -19.81 30.01 14.21
N ALA A 189 -18.79 30.28 13.41
CA ALA A 189 -18.22 31.62 13.26
C ALA A 189 -18.96 32.47 12.22
N VAL A 190 -19.70 31.83 11.31
CA VAL A 190 -20.29 32.47 10.13
C VAL A 190 -21.81 32.40 10.17
N GLU A 191 -22.45 33.52 9.79
CA GLU A 191 -23.89 33.66 9.67
C GLU A 191 -24.47 32.73 8.58
N PRO A 192 -25.70 32.18 8.72
CA PRO A 192 -26.24 31.14 7.83
C PRO A 192 -26.14 31.42 6.32
N VAL A 193 -26.22 32.69 5.90
CA VAL A 193 -26.15 33.11 4.50
C VAL A 193 -24.76 32.90 3.87
N HIS A 194 -23.69 32.92 4.67
CA HIS A 194 -22.30 32.86 4.17
C HIS A 194 -21.60 31.51 4.43
N LYS A 195 -22.31 30.51 4.95
CA LYS A 195 -21.73 29.21 5.33
C LYS A 195 -21.13 28.45 4.15
N SER A 196 -21.82 28.39 3.02
CA SER A 196 -21.35 27.70 1.81
C SER A 196 -20.10 28.36 1.22
N LEU A 197 -20.07 29.69 1.18
CA LEU A 197 -18.91 30.47 0.75
C LEU A 197 -17.70 30.26 1.67
N ALA A 198 -17.91 30.33 2.99
CA ALA A 198 -16.84 30.15 3.98
C ALA A 198 -16.26 28.73 3.97
N LEU A 199 -17.09 27.71 3.76
CA LEU A 199 -16.63 26.33 3.60
C LEU A 199 -15.78 26.18 2.33
N GLY A 200 -16.22 26.75 1.20
CA GLY A 200 -15.44 26.72 -0.05
C GLY A 200 -14.09 27.43 0.05
N LEU A 201 -14.04 28.59 0.71
CA LEU A 201 -12.77 29.29 0.98
C LEU A 201 -11.85 28.50 1.90
N SER A 202 -12.40 27.86 2.95
CA SER A 202 -11.61 27.05 3.87
C SER A 202 -10.97 25.82 3.22
N THR A 203 -11.59 25.25 2.17
CA THR A 203 -11.01 24.13 1.40
C THR A 203 -9.97 24.55 0.36
N ILE A 204 -9.92 25.85 0.01
CA ILE A 204 -8.93 26.40 -0.93
C ILE A 204 -7.67 26.86 -0.19
N ILE A 205 -7.84 27.39 1.03
CA ILE A 205 -6.75 27.96 1.83
C ILE A 205 -6.01 26.88 2.65
N LEU A 206 -6.71 25.82 3.07
CA LEU A 206 -6.19 24.71 3.88
C LEU A 206 -5.84 23.50 3.02
#